data_AF-A0A955IN27-F1
#
_entry.id   AF-A0A955IN27-F1
#
_cell.length_a   1.000
_cell.length_b   1.000
_cell.length_c   1.000
_cell.angle_alpha   90.00
_cell.angle_beta   90.00
_cell.angle_gamma   90.00
#
_symmetry.space_group_name_H-M   'P 1'
#
loop_
_entity.id
_entity.type
_entity.pdbx_description
1 polymer ?
#
loop_
_entity_poly.entity_id
_entity_poly.type
_entity_poly.pdbx_seq_one_letter_code
_entity_poly.pdbx_strand_id
1 'polypeptide(L)'
;MPQDLSNLTNSLDSGELLGKVHAASQSLVDVIRDIPWSTHSIVVGVLIGGLVLALFGRWSLRLALALLGLLLGVQAGLAIPAALGADLSSPITAGVGGFLGLLMGLITYRFTIAVAAAALGMAVATTVAAAFVQYAPEELPSSIARQVAPGGPVGDSLDTLSQLSSDGAMQDLARSALPSVDEGLQQAGLQNGAQHVRDFFNRVRDVLGPRWSALNLREKLIVVMASLMGLVGGFAGGLLLHKSVGLLVTAMSGTAMVLPAGAWLATASGAVGEGTLPSDPLVWAGIWLVLSAVAIAIQWRSKKPQADTEE
;
A
#
# COMPACT_ATOMS: atom_id res chain seq x y z
N MET A 1 -61.28 -7.87 23.05
CA MET A 1 -60.80 -6.83 23.99
C MET A 1 -59.78 -5.97 23.26
N PRO A 2 -60.15 -4.76 22.79
CA PRO A 2 -59.22 -3.84 22.16
C PRO A 2 -58.47 -3.08 23.28
N GLN A 3 -57.19 -3.37 23.45
CA GLN A 3 -56.33 -2.58 24.33
C GLN A 3 -55.90 -1.30 23.61
N ASP A 4 -55.98 -0.23 24.39
CA ASP A 4 -55.87 1.19 24.08
C ASP A 4 -54.52 1.58 23.44
N LEU A 5 -54.44 1.57 22.11
CA LEU A 5 -53.27 2.05 21.35
C LEU A 5 -53.13 3.59 21.40
N SER A 6 -54.12 4.31 21.93
CA SER A 6 -54.11 5.77 22.01
C SER A 6 -53.17 6.33 23.10
N ASN A 7 -52.81 5.51 24.10
CA ASN A 7 -51.93 5.91 25.19
C ASN A 7 -50.42 5.78 24.87
N LEU A 8 -50.04 5.06 23.81
CA LEU A 8 -48.63 4.95 23.41
C LEU A 8 -48.13 6.18 22.64
N THR A 9 -49.02 6.90 21.95
CA THR A 9 -48.65 8.08 21.15
C THR A 9 -48.48 9.36 21.97
N ASN A 10 -49.01 9.44 23.18
CA ASN A 10 -48.92 10.64 24.04
C ASN A 10 -47.68 10.68 24.95
N SER A 11 -46.87 9.60 25.00
CA SER A 11 -45.68 9.54 25.86
C SER A 11 -44.36 9.86 25.17
N LEU A 12 -44.36 9.97 23.83
CA LEU A 12 -43.21 10.49 23.10
C LEU A 12 -43.40 12.00 22.97
N ASP A 13 -43.09 12.71 24.05
CA ASP A 13 -43.01 14.16 24.05
C ASP A 13 -42.03 14.57 22.94
N SER A 14 -42.58 15.15 21.87
CA SER A 14 -41.83 15.62 20.72
C SER A 14 -40.75 16.63 21.11
N GLY A 15 -40.92 17.32 22.26
CA GLY A 15 -39.89 18.16 22.86
C GLY A 15 -38.66 17.38 23.33
N GLU A 16 -38.83 16.19 23.93
CA GLU A 16 -37.71 15.37 24.41
C GLU A 16 -36.91 14.77 23.25
N LEU A 17 -37.60 14.31 22.19
CA LEU A 17 -36.95 13.80 20.98
C LEU A 17 -36.17 14.90 20.26
N LEU A 18 -36.76 16.09 20.08
CA LEU A 18 -36.07 17.22 19.47
C LEU A 18 -34.87 17.69 20.31
N GLY A 19 -34.99 17.66 21.65
CA GLY A 19 -33.89 17.95 22.57
C GLY A 19 -32.72 16.97 22.42
N LYS A 20 -33.00 15.66 22.35
CA LYS A 20 -31.97 14.63 22.13
C LYS A 20 -31.30 14.76 20.76
N VAL A 21 -32.07 15.05 19.71
CA VAL A 21 -31.52 15.29 18.36
C VAL A 21 -30.64 16.54 18.33
N HIS A 22 -31.05 17.62 19.01
CA HIS A 22 -30.25 18.84 19.08
C HIS A 22 -28.95 18.64 19.87
N ALA A 23 -29.02 17.94 21.01
CA ALA A 23 -27.84 17.61 21.82
C ALA A 23 -26.86 16.70 21.06
N ALA A 24 -27.37 15.68 20.34
CA ALA A 24 -26.55 14.82 19.50
C ALA A 24 -25.91 15.61 18.34
N SER A 25 -26.66 16.52 17.71
CA SER A 25 -26.13 17.38 16.65
C SER A 25 -25.03 18.32 17.14
N GLN A 26 -25.19 18.95 18.31
CA GLN A 26 -24.16 19.83 18.88
C GLN A 26 -22.91 19.03 19.28
N SER A 27 -23.08 17.88 19.94
CA SER A 27 -21.96 17.00 20.27
C SER A 27 -21.18 16.56 19.04
N LEU A 28 -21.85 16.32 17.91
CA LEU A 28 -21.20 15.90 16.66
C LEU A 28 -20.44 17.07 16.01
N VAL A 29 -20.97 18.30 16.08
CA VAL A 29 -20.28 19.51 15.63
C VAL A 29 -19.05 19.82 16.50
N ASP A 30 -19.15 19.61 17.81
CA ASP A 30 -18.04 19.82 18.74
C ASP A 30 -16.93 18.78 18.53
N VAL A 31 -17.27 17.52 18.29
CA VAL A 31 -16.29 16.47 17.92
C VAL A 31 -15.60 16.81 16.59
N ILE A 32 -16.33 17.33 15.59
CA ILE A 32 -15.73 17.76 14.31
C ILE A 32 -14.79 18.96 14.50
N ARG A 33 -15.15 19.91 15.38
CA ARG A 33 -14.31 21.07 15.70
C ARG A 33 -13.05 20.71 16.49
N ASP A 34 -13.11 19.65 17.30
CA ASP A 34 -11.98 19.19 18.12
C ASP A 34 -10.96 18.34 17.35
N ILE A 35 -11.30 17.84 16.16
CA ILE A 35 -10.30 17.16 15.32
C ILE A 35 -9.29 18.21 14.82
N PRO A 36 -7.98 18.03 15.11
CA PRO A 36 -6.95 18.98 14.69
C PRO A 36 -7.04 19.27 13.19
N TRP A 37 -7.01 20.55 12.81
CA TRP A 37 -6.97 20.97 11.39
C TRP A 37 -5.81 20.34 10.61
N SER A 38 -4.74 19.92 11.31
CA SER A 38 -3.64 19.14 10.75
C SER A 38 -4.06 17.77 10.24
N THR A 39 -4.99 17.07 10.90
CA THR A 39 -5.47 15.76 10.45
C THR A 39 -6.25 15.89 9.15
N HIS A 40 -7.15 16.87 9.08
CA HIS A 40 -7.92 17.15 7.86
C HIS A 40 -7.02 17.51 6.68
N SER A 41 -6.03 18.36 6.89
CA SER A 41 -5.11 18.76 5.81
C SER A 41 -4.27 17.60 5.30
N ILE A 42 -3.83 16.69 6.18
CA ILE A 42 -3.13 15.46 5.78
C ILE A 42 -4.05 14.56 4.97
N VAL A 43 -5.27 14.28 5.43
CA VAL A 43 -6.20 13.39 4.71
C VAL A 43 -6.59 13.97 3.36
N VAL A 44 -6.87 15.28 3.30
CA VAL A 44 -7.13 15.98 2.04
C VAL A 44 -5.89 15.96 1.12
N GLY A 45 -4.70 16.13 1.67
CA GLY A 45 -3.44 16.02 0.94
C GLY A 45 -3.22 14.63 0.36
N VAL A 46 -3.50 13.57 1.12
CA VAL A 46 -3.45 12.17 0.66
C VAL A 46 -4.50 11.91 -0.41
N LEU A 47 -5.71 12.44 -0.26
CA LEU A 47 -6.78 12.30 -1.24
C LEU A 47 -6.41 12.97 -2.57
N ILE A 48 -5.96 14.22 -2.53
CA ILE A 48 -5.54 14.98 -3.72
C ILE A 48 -4.30 14.34 -4.35
N GLY A 49 -3.29 14.00 -3.54
CA GLY A 49 -2.08 13.33 -3.99
C GLY A 49 -2.37 11.99 -4.65
N GLY A 50 -3.24 11.18 -4.03
CA GLY A 50 -3.73 9.91 -4.58
C GLY A 50 -4.50 10.10 -5.89
N LEU A 51 -5.35 11.12 -5.99
CA LEU A 51 -6.09 11.44 -7.21
C LEU A 51 -5.15 11.89 -8.33
N VAL A 52 -4.20 12.78 -8.04
CA VAL A 52 -3.18 13.24 -8.99
C VAL A 52 -2.30 12.06 -9.43
N LEU A 53 -1.94 11.16 -8.53
CA LEU A 53 -1.20 9.94 -8.84
C LEU A 53 -2.04 8.99 -9.70
N ALA A 54 -3.34 8.87 -9.44
CA ALA A 54 -4.25 8.03 -10.21
C ALA A 54 -4.52 8.59 -11.61
N LEU A 55 -4.47 9.90 -11.83
CA LEU A 55 -4.79 10.54 -13.11
C LEU A 55 -3.55 10.90 -13.94
N PHE A 56 -2.45 11.31 -13.31
CA PHE A 56 -1.24 11.83 -13.95
C PHE A 56 0.02 11.01 -13.62
N GLY A 57 -0.17 9.81 -13.07
CA GLY A 57 0.83 9.09 -12.27
C GLY A 57 2.23 8.97 -12.84
N ARG A 58 2.37 8.69 -14.14
CA ARG A 58 3.70 8.52 -14.76
C ARG A 58 4.53 9.80 -14.67
N TRP A 59 3.91 10.96 -14.83
CA TRP A 59 4.62 12.24 -14.86
C TRP A 59 4.82 12.79 -13.44
N SER A 60 3.78 12.70 -12.60
CA SER A 60 3.82 13.19 -11.22
C SER A 60 4.85 12.46 -10.38
N LEU A 61 4.89 11.12 -10.41
CA LEU A 61 5.83 10.34 -9.60
C LEU A 61 7.28 10.57 -10.03
N ARG A 62 7.53 10.63 -11.34
CA ARG A 62 8.87 10.91 -11.89
C ARG A 62 9.34 12.31 -11.48
N LEU A 63 8.47 13.30 -11.57
CA LEU A 63 8.81 14.68 -11.19
C LEU A 63 9.04 14.79 -9.67
N ALA A 64 8.17 14.19 -8.85
CA ALA A 64 8.31 14.19 -7.40
C ALA A 64 9.63 13.58 -6.94
N LEU A 65 10.00 12.40 -7.46
CA LEU A 65 11.25 11.74 -7.10
C LEU A 65 12.48 12.47 -7.66
N ALA A 66 12.40 13.06 -8.85
CA ALA A 66 13.47 13.88 -9.40
C ALA A 66 13.70 15.16 -8.57
N LEU A 67 12.64 15.85 -8.15
CA LEU A 67 12.71 17.03 -7.30
C LEU A 67 13.20 16.69 -5.89
N LEU A 68 12.73 15.58 -5.31
CA LEU A 68 13.24 15.10 -4.02
C LEU A 68 14.73 14.77 -4.10
N GLY A 69 15.15 14.06 -5.15
CA GLY A 69 16.55 13.77 -5.42
C GLY A 69 17.38 15.04 -5.60
N LEU A 70 16.89 16.02 -6.35
CA LEU A 70 17.52 17.33 -6.52
C LEU A 70 17.72 18.02 -5.16
N LEU A 71 16.68 18.12 -4.34
CA LEU A 71 16.74 18.77 -3.03
C LEU A 71 17.74 18.07 -2.10
N LEU A 72 17.66 16.75 -1.97
CA LEU A 72 18.59 15.96 -1.16
C LEU A 72 20.03 16.05 -1.69
N GLY A 73 20.20 16.06 -3.01
CA GLY A 73 21.49 16.21 -3.67
C GLY A 73 22.13 17.56 -3.41
N VAL A 74 21.37 18.66 -3.45
CA VAL A 74 21.86 19.99 -3.10
C VAL A 74 22.33 20.02 -1.65
N GLN A 75 21.53 19.49 -0.72
CA GLN A 75 21.89 19.45 0.69
C GLN A 75 23.16 18.62 0.94
N ALA A 76 23.25 17.43 0.33
CA ALA A 76 24.44 16.58 0.43
C ALA A 76 25.67 17.25 -0.22
N GLY A 77 25.50 17.91 -1.37
CA GLY A 77 26.55 18.63 -2.08
C GLY A 77 27.12 19.80 -1.26
N LEU A 78 26.32 20.43 -0.42
CA LEU A 78 26.78 21.47 0.52
C LEU A 78 27.43 20.87 1.78
N ALA A 79 26.88 19.78 2.31
CA ALA A 79 27.35 19.17 3.56
C ALA A 79 28.67 18.39 3.43
N ILE A 80 28.86 17.63 2.34
CA ILE A 80 30.01 16.73 2.17
C ILE A 80 31.35 17.49 2.10
N PRO A 81 31.53 18.53 1.26
CA PRO A 81 32.78 19.28 1.20
C PRO A 81 33.10 19.97 2.52
N ALA A 82 32.08 20.51 3.20
CA ALA A 82 32.23 21.13 4.52
C ALA A 82 32.73 20.11 5.57
N ALA A 83 32.20 18.88 5.55
CA ALA A 83 32.64 17.81 6.44
C ALA A 83 34.08 17.34 6.14
N LEU A 84 34.54 17.48 4.89
CA LEU A 84 35.90 17.12 4.47
C LEU A 84 36.91 18.26 4.61
N GLY A 85 36.48 19.46 5.05
CA GLY A 85 37.34 20.64 5.14
C GLY A 85 37.81 21.17 3.78
N ALA A 86 37.11 20.84 2.69
CA ALA A 86 37.44 21.29 1.35
C ALA A 86 36.83 22.67 1.06
N ASP A 87 37.67 23.66 0.72
CA ASP A 87 37.24 25.01 0.36
C ASP A 87 36.85 25.06 -1.13
N LEU A 88 35.66 24.55 -1.44
CA LEU A 88 35.07 24.59 -2.76
C LEU A 88 33.96 25.66 -2.80
N SER A 89 33.85 26.38 -3.91
CA SER A 89 32.80 27.40 -4.04
C SER A 89 31.41 26.78 -3.91
N SER A 90 30.63 27.26 -2.95
CA SER A 90 29.28 26.76 -2.60
C SER A 90 28.32 26.58 -3.80
N PRO A 91 28.30 27.47 -4.83
CA PRO A 91 27.42 27.27 -5.98
C PRO A 91 27.77 26.04 -6.82
N ILE A 92 29.06 25.73 -6.97
CA ILE A 92 29.52 24.60 -7.79
C ILE A 92 29.17 23.28 -7.09
N THR A 93 29.43 23.18 -5.78
CA THR A 93 29.15 21.95 -5.03
C THR A 93 27.65 21.68 -4.90
N ALA A 94 26.84 22.73 -4.70
CA ALA A 94 25.39 22.64 -4.76
C ALA A 94 24.89 22.20 -6.14
N GLY A 95 25.44 22.75 -7.22
CA GLY A 95 25.07 22.40 -8.60
C GLY A 95 25.39 20.94 -8.93
N VAL A 96 26.60 20.48 -8.61
CA VAL A 96 27.03 19.08 -8.83
C VAL A 96 26.18 18.13 -7.98
N GLY A 97 25.99 18.44 -6.70
CA GLY A 97 25.16 17.64 -5.79
C GLY A 97 23.72 17.54 -6.28
N GLY A 98 23.12 18.67 -6.68
CA GLY A 98 21.76 18.71 -7.24
C GLY A 98 21.63 17.90 -8.51
N PHE A 99 22.57 18.01 -9.45
CA PHE A 99 22.55 17.23 -10.69
C PHE A 99 22.65 15.72 -10.42
N LEU A 100 23.60 15.29 -9.58
CA LEU A 100 23.74 13.88 -9.19
C LEU A 100 22.51 13.38 -8.43
N GLY A 101 21.96 14.18 -7.53
CA GLY A 101 20.74 13.86 -6.79
C GLY A 101 19.53 13.69 -7.71
N LEU A 102 19.37 14.55 -8.71
CA LEU A 102 18.31 14.44 -9.72
C LEU A 102 18.44 13.14 -10.52
N LEU A 103 19.66 12.80 -10.98
CA LEU A 103 19.92 11.53 -11.66
C LEU A 103 19.58 10.33 -10.77
N MET A 104 20.00 10.38 -9.51
CA MET A 104 19.71 9.35 -8.53
C MET A 104 18.20 9.19 -8.31
N GLY A 105 17.47 10.29 -8.14
CA GLY A 105 16.00 10.28 -8.02
C GLY A 105 15.29 9.66 -9.24
N LEU A 106 15.79 9.91 -10.44
CA LEU A 106 15.29 9.29 -11.67
C LEU A 106 15.58 7.78 -11.75
N ILE A 107 16.74 7.34 -11.24
CA ILE A 107 17.08 5.90 -11.14
C ILE A 107 16.19 5.23 -10.10
N THR A 108 16.03 5.85 -8.92
CA THR A 108 15.13 5.39 -7.85
C THR A 108 13.72 5.21 -8.37
N TYR A 109 13.19 6.14 -9.18
CA TYR A 109 11.87 5.98 -9.81
C TYR A 109 11.71 4.65 -10.58
N ARG A 110 12.73 4.24 -11.36
CA ARG A 110 12.66 2.97 -12.11
C ARG A 110 12.67 1.77 -11.16
N PHE A 111 13.50 1.84 -10.13
CA PHE A 111 13.57 0.80 -9.11
C PHE A 111 12.27 0.68 -8.32
N THR A 112 11.67 1.80 -7.91
CA THR A 112 10.37 1.84 -7.21
C THR A 112 9.26 1.20 -8.04
N ILE A 113 9.20 1.47 -9.35
CA ILE A 113 8.23 0.81 -10.23
C ILE A 113 8.49 -0.69 -10.31
N ALA A 114 9.75 -1.12 -10.42
CA ALA A 114 10.08 -2.53 -10.46
C ALA A 114 9.69 -3.26 -9.17
N VAL A 115 9.97 -2.66 -8.01
CA VAL A 115 9.59 -3.21 -6.70
C VAL A 115 8.07 -3.27 -6.53
N ALA A 116 7.35 -2.20 -6.91
CA ALA A 116 5.89 -2.19 -6.84
C ALA A 116 5.25 -3.22 -7.77
N ALA A 117 5.82 -3.39 -8.98
CA ALA A 117 5.40 -4.42 -9.92
C ALA A 117 5.69 -5.84 -9.40
N ALA A 118 6.82 -6.03 -8.72
CA ALA A 118 7.15 -7.28 -8.04
C ALA A 118 6.14 -7.61 -6.94
N ALA A 119 5.80 -6.63 -6.11
CA ALA A 119 4.80 -6.78 -5.05
C ALA A 119 3.41 -7.13 -5.63
N LEU A 120 3.01 -6.47 -6.71
CA LEU A 120 1.76 -6.76 -7.40
C LEU A 120 1.77 -8.16 -8.03
N GLY A 121 2.85 -8.51 -8.72
CA GLY A 121 3.02 -9.82 -9.35
C GLY A 121 3.00 -10.95 -8.32
N MET A 122 3.65 -10.74 -7.17
CA MET A 122 3.58 -11.63 -6.02
C MET A 122 2.13 -11.79 -5.56
N ALA A 123 1.44 -10.69 -5.24
CA ALA A 123 0.05 -10.75 -4.74
C ALA A 123 -0.90 -11.47 -5.71
N VAL A 124 -0.79 -11.19 -7.02
CA VAL A 124 -1.59 -11.86 -8.05
C VAL A 124 -1.26 -13.35 -8.10
N ALA A 125 0.01 -13.73 -8.14
CA ALA A 125 0.42 -15.13 -8.23
C ALA A 125 0.03 -15.92 -6.97
N THR A 126 0.19 -15.35 -5.77
CA THR A 126 -0.27 -15.94 -4.51
C THR A 126 -1.78 -16.18 -4.55
N THR A 127 -2.56 -15.20 -5.05
CA THR A 127 -4.02 -15.31 -5.13
C THR A 127 -4.46 -16.39 -6.11
N VAL A 128 -3.84 -16.44 -7.30
CA VAL A 128 -4.10 -17.47 -8.31
C VAL A 128 -3.73 -18.86 -7.78
N ALA A 129 -2.59 -18.99 -7.10
CA ALA A 129 -2.16 -20.25 -6.50
C ALA A 129 -3.12 -20.70 -5.40
N ALA A 130 -3.57 -19.79 -4.54
CA ALA A 130 -4.55 -20.10 -3.50
C ALA A 130 -5.90 -20.53 -4.08
N ALA A 131 -6.37 -19.86 -5.14
CA ALA A 131 -7.58 -20.28 -5.86
C ALA A 131 -7.39 -21.65 -6.52
N PHE A 132 -6.25 -21.88 -7.16
CA PHE A 132 -5.94 -23.17 -7.77
C PHE A 132 -5.96 -24.30 -6.73
N VAL A 133 -5.35 -24.09 -5.56
CA VAL A 133 -5.40 -25.06 -4.45
C VAL A 133 -6.83 -25.37 -4.01
N GLN A 134 -7.72 -24.38 -3.97
CA GLN A 134 -9.11 -24.58 -3.55
C GLN A 134 -9.97 -25.33 -4.58
N TYR A 135 -9.68 -25.17 -5.88
CA TYR A 135 -10.53 -25.69 -6.95
C TYR A 135 -9.91 -26.84 -7.77
N ALA A 136 -8.62 -27.14 -7.59
CA ALA A 136 -7.98 -28.22 -8.32
C ALA A 136 -8.39 -29.59 -7.76
N PRO A 137 -8.82 -30.54 -8.62
CA PRO A 137 -9.07 -31.92 -8.19
C PRO A 137 -7.78 -32.57 -7.68
N GLU A 138 -7.89 -33.40 -6.65
CA GLU A 138 -6.78 -33.94 -5.86
C GLU A 138 -5.86 -34.93 -6.62
N GLU A 139 -6.18 -35.23 -7.87
CA GLU A 139 -5.41 -36.18 -8.68
C GLU A 139 -4.18 -35.51 -9.33
N LEU A 140 -3.05 -35.55 -8.64
CA LEU A 140 -1.77 -35.26 -9.29
C LEU A 140 -1.09 -36.51 -9.84
N PRO A 141 -0.31 -36.35 -10.93
CA PRO A 141 0.58 -37.40 -11.40
C PRO A 141 1.49 -37.89 -10.25
N SER A 142 1.48 -39.20 -10.00
CA SER A 142 2.22 -39.86 -8.92
C SER A 142 3.74 -39.63 -8.96
N SER A 143 4.28 -39.21 -10.11
CA SER A 143 5.68 -38.83 -10.28
C SER A 143 6.07 -37.57 -9.50
N ILE A 144 5.19 -36.57 -9.40
CA ILE A 144 5.44 -35.32 -8.67
C ILE A 144 5.33 -35.57 -7.17
N ALA A 145 4.36 -36.37 -6.74
CA ALA A 145 4.19 -36.75 -5.34
C ALA A 145 5.44 -37.45 -4.77
N ARG A 146 6.16 -38.22 -5.60
CA ARG A 146 7.36 -38.96 -5.19
C ARG A 146 8.61 -38.07 -5.06
N GLN A 147 8.69 -36.95 -5.77
CA GLN A 147 9.82 -36.00 -5.65
C GLN A 147 9.70 -35.07 -4.43
N VAL A 148 8.48 -34.84 -3.95
CA VAL A 148 8.16 -33.92 -2.84
C VAL A 148 8.01 -34.67 -1.50
N ALA A 149 8.07 -36.00 -1.51
CA ALA A 149 8.02 -36.81 -0.29
C ALA A 149 9.27 -36.59 0.59
N PRO A 150 9.15 -36.74 1.93
CA PRO A 150 10.30 -36.71 2.85
C PRO A 150 11.40 -37.69 2.40
N GLY A 151 12.65 -37.21 2.29
CA GLY A 151 13.79 -37.98 1.75
C GLY A 151 13.96 -37.91 0.22
N GLY A 152 13.11 -37.14 -0.48
CA GLY A 152 13.35 -36.75 -1.87
C GLY A 152 14.25 -35.51 -1.96
N PRO A 153 14.94 -35.29 -3.10
CA PRO A 153 15.92 -34.20 -3.25
C PRO A 153 15.33 -32.79 -3.03
N VAL A 154 14.03 -32.62 -3.29
CA VAL A 154 13.31 -31.35 -3.01
C VAL A 154 12.98 -31.23 -1.52
N GLY A 155 12.62 -32.33 -0.85
CA GLY A 155 12.35 -32.36 0.59
C GLY A 155 13.56 -31.96 1.42
N ASP A 156 14.73 -32.52 1.12
CA ASP A 156 15.97 -32.23 1.86
C ASP A 156 16.39 -30.75 1.71
N SER A 157 16.18 -30.18 0.52
CA SER A 157 16.47 -28.76 0.26
C SER A 157 15.53 -27.83 1.04
N LEU A 158 14.27 -28.24 1.20
CA LEU A 158 13.27 -27.49 1.96
C LEU A 158 13.50 -27.58 3.47
N ASP A 159 13.92 -28.74 3.97
CA ASP A 159 14.32 -28.87 5.37
C ASP A 159 15.56 -28.05 5.68
N THR A 160 16.52 -27.97 4.75
CA THR A 160 17.69 -27.08 4.87
C THR A 160 17.29 -25.61 4.88
N LEU A 161 16.38 -25.19 3.99
CA LEU A 161 15.85 -23.82 3.97
C LEU A 161 15.03 -23.50 5.22
N SER A 162 14.24 -24.46 5.70
CA SER A 162 13.46 -24.34 6.93
C SER A 162 14.39 -24.17 8.13
N GLN A 163 15.44 -24.99 8.24
CA GLN A 163 16.48 -24.86 9.26
C GLN A 163 17.18 -23.51 9.15
N LEU A 164 17.65 -23.09 7.98
CA LEU A 164 18.29 -21.78 7.77
C LEU A 164 17.37 -20.60 8.12
N SER A 165 16.07 -20.71 7.87
CA SER A 165 15.09 -19.68 8.25
C SER A 165 14.80 -19.69 9.76
N SER A 166 14.89 -20.85 10.40
CA SER A 166 14.64 -21.07 11.83
C SER A 166 15.86 -20.77 12.70
N ASP A 167 17.07 -20.79 12.12
CA ASP A 167 18.35 -20.67 12.81
C ASP A 167 18.64 -19.26 13.36
N GLY A 168 17.63 -18.40 13.45
CA GLY A 168 17.77 -17.04 13.98
C GLY A 168 18.56 -16.10 13.08
N ALA A 169 19.36 -16.57 12.12
CA ALA A 169 20.21 -15.73 11.27
C ALA A 169 19.43 -14.63 10.52
N MET A 170 18.25 -14.96 9.98
CA MET A 170 17.40 -13.97 9.32
C MET A 170 16.73 -13.02 10.33
N GLN A 171 16.45 -13.51 11.54
CA GLN A 171 15.92 -12.71 12.65
C GLN A 171 16.99 -11.78 13.23
N ASP A 172 18.26 -12.19 13.23
CA ASP A 172 19.43 -11.43 13.67
C ASP A 172 19.86 -10.39 12.62
N LEU A 173 19.76 -10.71 11.33
CA LEU A 173 19.87 -9.73 10.23
C LEU A 173 18.76 -8.68 10.33
N ALA A 174 17.52 -9.08 10.59
CA ALA A 174 16.44 -8.13 10.85
C ALA A 174 16.71 -7.30 12.11
N ARG A 175 17.14 -7.93 13.21
CA ARG A 175 17.46 -7.26 14.49
C ARG A 175 18.63 -6.30 14.41
N SER A 176 19.58 -6.53 13.51
CA SER A 176 20.75 -5.66 13.29
C SER A 176 20.47 -4.53 12.31
N ALA A 177 19.52 -4.70 11.39
CA ALA A 177 19.09 -3.64 10.47
C ALA A 177 18.03 -2.70 11.07
N LEU A 178 17.24 -3.16 12.05
CA LEU A 178 16.16 -2.39 12.69
C LEU A 178 16.58 -1.27 13.67
N PRO A 179 17.68 -1.33 14.44
CA PRO A 179 17.96 -0.36 15.50
C PRO A 179 18.23 1.05 14.95
N SER A 180 18.93 1.12 13.81
CA SER A 180 19.26 2.39 13.14
C SER A 180 18.05 3.06 12.50
N VAL A 181 17.01 2.28 12.17
CA VAL A 181 15.74 2.81 11.66
C VAL A 181 14.88 3.34 12.82
N ASP A 182 14.88 2.65 13.97
CA ASP A 182 14.06 3.02 15.13
C ASP A 182 14.50 4.35 15.75
N GLU A 183 15.81 4.60 15.90
CA GLU A 183 16.34 5.87 16.43
C GLU A 183 15.97 7.08 15.55
N GLY A 184 16.06 6.94 14.22
CA GLY A 184 15.66 7.98 13.27
C GLY A 184 14.15 8.24 13.25
N LEU A 185 13.33 7.19 13.43
CA LEU A 185 11.87 7.31 13.51
C LEU A 185 11.41 7.91 14.84
N GLN A 186 12.10 7.62 15.95
CA GLN A 186 11.85 8.26 17.24
C GLN A 186 12.10 9.77 17.20
N GLN A 187 13.21 10.20 16.60
CA GLN A 187 13.54 11.62 16.44
C GLN A 187 12.54 12.38 15.56
N ALA A 188 11.95 11.71 14.56
CA ALA A 188 10.99 12.33 13.65
C ALA A 188 9.53 12.36 14.17
N GLY A 189 9.27 11.89 15.40
CA GLY A 189 7.90 11.79 15.94
C GLY A 189 7.04 10.74 15.22
N LEU A 190 7.67 9.80 14.49
CA LEU A 190 6.99 8.78 13.68
C LEU A 190 6.64 7.51 14.46
N GLN A 191 6.85 7.50 15.79
CA GLN A 191 6.55 6.35 16.65
C GLN A 191 5.10 5.86 16.49
N ASN A 192 4.16 6.80 16.40
CA ASN A 192 2.76 6.48 16.14
C ASN A 192 2.61 5.75 14.80
N GLY A 193 3.27 6.21 13.73
CA GLY A 193 3.21 5.57 12.42
C GLY A 193 3.77 4.14 12.43
N ALA A 194 4.91 3.93 13.09
CA ALA A 194 5.52 2.61 13.21
C ALA A 194 4.62 1.62 13.97
N GLN A 195 3.93 2.09 15.01
CA GLN A 195 2.97 1.28 15.75
C GLN A 195 1.77 0.87 14.88
N HIS A 196 1.19 1.79 14.11
CA HIS A 196 0.07 1.46 13.20
C HIS A 196 0.47 0.45 12.13
N VAL A 197 1.69 0.56 11.57
CA VAL A 197 2.22 -0.42 10.62
C VAL A 197 2.39 -1.78 11.27
N ARG A 198 2.95 -1.82 12.49
CA ARG A 198 3.12 -3.07 13.27
C ARG A 198 1.77 -3.71 13.59
N ASP A 199 0.79 -2.92 14.02
CA ASP A 199 -0.56 -3.38 14.32
C ASP A 199 -1.26 -3.92 13.08
N PHE A 200 -1.08 -3.26 11.93
CA PHE A 200 -1.56 -3.76 10.65
C PHE A 200 -0.94 -5.13 10.31
N PHE A 201 0.38 -5.26 10.41
CA PHE A 201 1.06 -6.53 10.16
C PHE A 201 0.62 -7.64 11.13
N ASN A 202 0.41 -7.31 12.40
CA ASN A 202 -0.12 -8.26 13.38
C ASN A 202 -1.52 -8.73 12.98
N ARG A 203 -2.43 -7.81 12.61
CA ARG A 203 -3.77 -8.18 12.11
C ARG A 203 -3.71 -9.04 10.84
N VAL A 204 -2.84 -8.69 9.90
CA VAL A 204 -2.63 -9.49 8.68
C VAL A 204 -2.13 -10.88 9.05
N ARG A 205 -1.16 -10.99 9.96
CA ARG A 205 -0.64 -12.26 10.47
C ARG A 205 -1.72 -13.06 11.20
N ASP A 206 -2.58 -12.42 11.99
CA ASP A 206 -3.63 -13.10 12.74
C ASP A 206 -4.71 -13.67 11.81
N VAL A 207 -5.00 -12.99 10.69
CA VAL A 207 -5.94 -13.48 9.67
C VAL A 207 -5.32 -14.55 8.79
N LEU A 208 -4.07 -14.37 8.37
CA LEU A 208 -3.39 -15.28 7.45
C LEU A 208 -2.78 -16.50 8.15
N GLY A 209 -2.38 -16.38 9.41
CA GLY A 209 -1.68 -17.41 10.17
C GLY A 209 -2.47 -18.71 10.28
N PRO A 210 -3.73 -18.70 10.73
CA PRO A 210 -4.57 -19.89 10.78
C PRO A 210 -4.76 -20.52 9.40
N ARG A 211 -5.04 -19.71 8.37
CA ARG A 211 -5.21 -20.16 6.99
C ARG A 211 -3.94 -20.80 6.45
N TRP A 212 -2.79 -20.19 6.71
CA TRP A 212 -1.48 -20.71 6.33
C TRP A 212 -1.18 -22.02 7.05
N SER A 213 -1.42 -22.10 8.36
CA SER A 213 -1.17 -23.32 9.14
C SER A 213 -2.02 -24.50 8.69
N ALA A 214 -3.25 -24.23 8.23
CA ALA A 214 -4.18 -25.25 7.73
C ALA A 214 -3.75 -25.86 6.39
N LEU A 215 -2.90 -25.17 5.62
CA LEU A 215 -2.38 -25.69 4.35
C LEU A 215 -1.40 -26.84 4.62
N ASN A 216 -1.51 -27.90 3.82
CA ASN A 216 -0.51 -28.96 3.82
C ASN A 216 0.83 -28.43 3.27
N LEU A 217 1.93 -29.16 3.50
CA LEU A 217 3.26 -28.73 3.05
C LEU A 217 3.30 -28.45 1.54
N ARG A 218 2.59 -29.26 0.76
CA ARG A 218 2.54 -29.16 -0.69
C ARG A 218 1.86 -27.87 -1.17
N GLU A 219 0.74 -27.50 -0.58
CA GLU A 219 0.02 -26.26 -0.86
C GLU A 219 0.83 -25.04 -0.46
N LYS A 220 1.49 -25.09 0.71
CA LYS A 220 2.45 -24.06 1.12
C LYS A 220 3.53 -23.86 0.05
N LEU A 221 4.11 -24.95 -0.46
CA LEU A 221 5.13 -24.87 -1.51
C LEU A 221 4.61 -24.27 -2.81
N ILE A 222 3.41 -24.67 -3.26
CA ILE A 222 2.79 -24.10 -4.46
C ILE A 222 2.60 -22.59 -4.29
N VAL A 223 2.09 -22.16 -3.13
CA VAL A 223 1.88 -20.73 -2.85
C VAL A 223 3.21 -19.98 -2.75
N VAL A 224 4.23 -20.51 -2.07
CA VAL A 224 5.56 -19.87 -1.99
C VAL A 224 6.20 -19.75 -3.36
N MET A 225 6.25 -20.84 -4.14
CA MET A 225 6.87 -20.84 -5.47
C MET A 225 6.13 -19.91 -6.44
N ALA A 226 4.79 -19.93 -6.42
CA ALA A 226 4.00 -18.99 -7.21
C ALA A 226 4.27 -17.54 -6.80
N SER A 227 4.35 -17.26 -5.50
CA SER A 227 4.68 -15.92 -4.97
C SER A 227 6.06 -15.46 -5.43
N LEU A 228 7.07 -16.34 -5.37
CA LEU A 228 8.43 -16.05 -5.83
C LEU A 228 8.49 -15.81 -7.34
N MET A 229 7.81 -16.65 -8.14
CA MET A 229 7.71 -16.44 -9.59
C MET A 229 6.97 -15.15 -9.93
N GLY A 230 5.90 -14.82 -9.21
CA GLY A 230 5.17 -13.56 -9.32
C GLY A 230 6.05 -12.36 -8.97
N LEU A 231 6.88 -12.47 -7.93
CA LEU A 231 7.83 -11.44 -7.53
C LEU A 231 8.90 -11.22 -8.61
N VAL A 232 9.56 -12.28 -9.07
CA VAL A 232 10.61 -12.21 -10.11
C VAL A 232 10.02 -11.72 -11.44
N GLY A 233 8.88 -12.28 -11.85
CA GLY A 233 8.18 -11.91 -13.07
C GLY A 233 7.67 -10.47 -13.03
N GLY A 234 7.12 -10.04 -11.90
CA GLY A 234 6.69 -8.66 -11.66
C GLY A 234 7.86 -7.68 -11.68
N PHE A 235 8.99 -8.02 -11.04
CA PHE A 235 10.19 -7.20 -11.04
C PHE A 235 10.78 -7.05 -12.44
N ALA A 236 10.99 -8.16 -13.14
CA ALA A 236 11.49 -8.17 -14.52
C ALA A 236 10.54 -7.41 -15.46
N GLY A 237 9.23 -7.64 -15.32
CA GLY A 237 8.21 -6.90 -16.05
C GLY A 237 8.25 -5.39 -15.78
N GLY A 238 8.46 -4.98 -14.52
CA GLY A 238 8.62 -3.58 -14.16
C GLY A 238 9.85 -2.91 -14.77
N LEU A 239 10.97 -3.64 -14.90
CA LEU A 239 12.18 -3.16 -15.57
C LEU A 239 12.00 -3.06 -17.09
N LEU A 240 11.48 -4.11 -17.72
CA LEU A 240 11.36 -4.21 -19.18
C LEU A 240 10.22 -3.32 -19.72
N LEU A 241 9.06 -3.32 -19.04
CA LEU A 241 7.83 -2.67 -19.47
C LEU A 241 7.49 -1.43 -18.64
N HIS A 242 8.51 -0.69 -18.21
CA HIS A 242 8.37 0.49 -17.33
C HIS A 242 7.31 1.51 -17.76
N LYS A 243 7.03 1.66 -19.08
CA LYS A 243 6.02 2.61 -19.59
C LYS A 243 4.57 2.18 -19.32
N SER A 244 4.29 0.87 -19.31
CA SER A 244 2.95 0.31 -19.13
C SER A 244 2.72 -0.01 -17.66
N VAL A 245 3.71 -0.63 -17.03
CA VAL A 245 3.66 -1.01 -15.61
C VAL A 245 3.58 0.23 -14.72
N GLY A 246 4.26 1.33 -15.08
CA GLY A 246 4.14 2.59 -14.36
C GLY A 246 2.71 3.14 -14.33
N LEU A 247 1.92 2.97 -15.41
CA LEU A 247 0.52 3.38 -15.41
C LEU A 247 -0.31 2.52 -14.45
N LEU A 248 -0.13 1.20 -14.53
CA LEU A 248 -0.85 0.24 -13.69
C LEU A 248 -0.56 0.51 -12.20
N VAL A 249 0.72 0.57 -11.83
CA VAL A 249 1.15 0.79 -10.44
C VAL A 249 0.65 2.12 -9.91
N THR A 250 0.76 3.21 -10.67
CA THR A 250 0.33 4.54 -10.21
C THR A 250 -1.18 4.66 -10.11
N ALA A 251 -1.94 4.07 -11.04
CA ALA A 251 -3.39 3.98 -10.96
C ALA A 251 -3.82 3.20 -9.71
N MET A 252 -3.28 2.00 -9.50
CA MET A 252 -3.61 1.15 -8.36
C MET A 252 -3.21 1.76 -7.01
N SER A 253 -2.03 2.38 -6.95
CA SER A 253 -1.55 3.05 -5.74
C SER A 253 -2.35 4.31 -5.43
N GLY A 254 -2.65 5.12 -6.46
CA GLY A 254 -3.44 6.33 -6.31
C GLY A 254 -4.86 6.02 -5.81
N THR A 255 -5.52 5.02 -6.39
CA THR A 255 -6.85 4.59 -5.92
C THR A 255 -6.81 3.95 -4.54
N ALA A 256 -5.74 3.23 -4.19
CA ALA A 256 -5.52 2.69 -2.85
C ALA A 256 -5.34 3.80 -1.79
N MET A 257 -4.83 4.98 -2.16
CA MET A 257 -4.77 6.15 -1.28
C MET A 257 -6.11 6.89 -1.21
N VAL A 258 -6.79 7.03 -2.35
CA VAL A 258 -8.06 7.76 -2.46
C VAL A 258 -9.17 7.08 -1.67
N LEU A 259 -9.25 5.75 -1.70
CA LEU A 259 -10.33 5.02 -1.02
C LEU A 259 -10.39 5.23 0.50
N PRO A 260 -9.32 4.96 1.28
CA PRO A 260 -9.37 5.16 2.72
C PRO A 260 -9.53 6.64 3.09
N ALA A 261 -8.89 7.56 2.35
CA ALA A 261 -9.03 9.00 2.58
C ALA A 261 -10.47 9.48 2.29
N GLY A 262 -11.06 9.00 1.19
CA GLY A 262 -12.44 9.30 0.82
C GLY A 262 -13.45 8.69 1.79
N ALA A 263 -13.23 7.45 2.23
CA ALA A 263 -14.05 6.79 3.24
C ALA A 263 -14.05 7.58 4.55
N TRP A 264 -12.87 7.98 5.02
CA TRP A 264 -12.73 8.79 6.22
C TRP A 264 -13.39 10.16 6.08
N LEU A 265 -13.24 10.84 4.94
CA LEU A 265 -13.86 12.14 4.70
C LEU A 265 -15.38 12.03 4.62
N ALA A 266 -15.89 10.95 4.04
CA ALA A 266 -17.32 10.68 3.93
C ALA A 266 -17.96 10.41 5.31
N THR A 267 -17.27 9.71 6.21
CA THR A 267 -17.74 9.52 7.59
C THR A 267 -17.59 10.79 8.41
N ALA A 268 -16.46 11.50 8.31
CA ALA A 268 -16.21 12.74 9.05
C ALA A 268 -17.19 13.87 8.68
N SER A 269 -17.65 13.92 7.43
CA SER A 269 -18.64 14.92 6.98
C SER A 269 -20.09 14.56 7.31
N GLY A 270 -20.35 13.37 7.86
CA GLY A 270 -21.71 12.86 8.08
C GLY A 270 -22.49 12.61 6.79
N ALA A 271 -21.85 12.68 5.61
CA ALA A 271 -22.50 12.48 4.32
C ALA A 271 -22.96 11.03 4.11
N VAL A 272 -22.27 10.10 4.76
CA VAL A 272 -22.51 8.65 4.69
C VAL A 272 -22.85 8.20 6.10
N GLY A 273 -24.13 7.88 6.35
CA GLY A 273 -24.61 7.49 7.68
C GLY A 273 -23.85 6.28 8.23
N GLU A 274 -23.65 6.25 9.55
CA GLU A 274 -22.97 5.15 10.24
C GLU A 274 -23.58 3.79 9.82
N GLY A 275 -22.77 2.90 9.24
CA GLY A 275 -23.20 1.58 8.78
C GLY A 275 -23.54 1.45 7.30
N THR A 276 -23.48 2.52 6.50
CA THR A 276 -23.73 2.44 5.04
C THR A 276 -22.49 2.04 4.23
N LEU A 277 -21.28 2.16 4.79
CA LEU A 277 -20.06 1.65 4.15
C LEU A 277 -20.02 0.11 4.20
N PRO A 278 -19.63 -0.57 3.11
CA PRO A 278 -19.48 -2.03 3.12
C PRO A 278 -18.49 -2.46 4.19
N SER A 279 -18.88 -3.42 5.04
CA SER A 279 -17.96 -4.05 5.99
C SER A 279 -17.15 -5.18 5.36
N ASP A 280 -17.55 -5.67 4.19
CA ASP A 280 -16.92 -6.79 3.51
C ASP A 280 -15.63 -6.36 2.76
N PRO A 281 -14.45 -6.91 3.11
CA PRO A 281 -13.20 -6.64 2.41
C PRO A 281 -13.23 -6.95 0.91
N LEU A 282 -14.01 -7.95 0.48
CA LEU A 282 -14.13 -8.32 -0.93
C LEU A 282 -14.83 -7.23 -1.74
N VAL A 283 -15.83 -6.57 -1.14
CA VAL A 283 -16.52 -5.44 -1.76
C VAL A 283 -15.55 -4.27 -1.93
N TRP A 284 -14.73 -3.95 -0.92
CA TRP A 284 -13.69 -2.93 -1.01
C TRP A 284 -12.64 -3.24 -2.09
N ALA A 285 -12.20 -4.50 -2.18
CA ALA A 285 -11.29 -4.94 -3.23
C ALA A 285 -11.93 -4.76 -4.62
N GLY A 286 -13.23 -5.09 -4.77
CA GLY A 286 -13.98 -4.87 -5.99
C GLY A 286 -14.06 -3.39 -6.38
N ILE A 287 -14.42 -2.51 -5.43
CA ILE A 287 -14.47 -1.05 -5.63
C ILE A 287 -13.08 -0.52 -6.05
N TRP A 288 -12.02 -0.97 -5.37
CA TRP A 288 -10.65 -0.59 -5.69
C TRP A 288 -10.23 -1.01 -7.09
N LEU A 289 -10.56 -2.23 -7.52
CA LEU A 289 -10.27 -2.70 -8.88
C LEU A 289 -11.03 -1.90 -9.93
N VAL A 290 -12.31 -1.61 -9.71
CA VAL A 290 -13.13 -0.79 -10.62
C VAL A 290 -12.54 0.62 -10.75
N LEU A 291 -12.23 1.28 -9.63
CA LEU A 291 -11.59 2.60 -9.65
C LEU A 291 -10.24 2.57 -10.35
N SER A 292 -9.45 1.52 -10.13
CA SER A 292 -8.15 1.35 -10.79
C SER A 292 -8.31 1.19 -12.30
N ALA A 293 -9.28 0.41 -12.75
CA ALA A 293 -9.59 0.25 -14.17
C ALA A 293 -10.02 1.58 -14.81
N VAL A 294 -10.86 2.37 -14.13
CA VAL A 294 -11.27 3.71 -14.57
C VAL A 294 -10.06 4.64 -14.68
N ALA A 295 -9.21 4.68 -13.65
CA ALA A 295 -7.98 5.48 -13.65
C ALA A 295 -7.05 5.10 -14.80
N ILE A 296 -6.84 3.80 -15.04
CA ILE A 296 -6.06 3.28 -16.18
C ILE A 296 -6.67 3.74 -17.50
N ALA A 297 -7.99 3.64 -17.66
CA ALA A 297 -8.68 4.06 -18.89
C ALA A 297 -8.51 5.56 -19.17
N ILE A 298 -8.59 6.42 -18.14
CA ILE A 298 -8.37 7.86 -18.23
C ILE A 298 -6.91 8.16 -18.64
N GLN A 299 -5.95 7.51 -17.96
CA GLN A 299 -4.53 7.65 -18.29
C GLN A 299 -4.22 7.20 -19.72
N TRP A 300 -4.88 6.15 -20.20
CA TRP A 300 -4.68 5.63 -21.55
C TRP A 300 -5.23 6.59 -22.61
N ARG A 301 -6.42 7.16 -22.39
CA ARG A 301 -7.01 8.18 -23.29
C ARG A 301 -6.18 9.45 -23.37
N SER A 302 -5.50 9.84 -22.29
CA SER A 302 -4.66 11.03 -22.25
C SER A 302 -3.36 10.90 -23.05
N LYS A 303 -2.99 9.68 -23.46
CA LYS A 303 -1.80 9.41 -24.30
C LYS A 303 -2.05 9.54 -25.81
N LYS A 304 -3.10 10.26 -26.25
CA LYS A 304 -3.32 10.47 -27.69
C LYS A 304 -2.00 10.97 -28.32
N PRO A 305 -1.45 10.24 -29.30
CA PRO A 305 -0.24 10.68 -29.98
C PRO A 305 -0.54 12.06 -30.56
N GLN A 306 0.31 13.04 -30.29
CA GLN A 306 0.49 14.17 -31.21
C GLN A 306 1.03 13.55 -32.49
N ALA A 307 0.12 13.00 -33.29
CA ALA A 307 0.39 12.64 -34.66
C ALA A 307 0.45 13.97 -35.41
N ASP A 308 1.66 14.33 -35.80
CA ASP A 308 1.96 14.98 -37.07
C ASP A 308 1.12 16.24 -37.35
N THR A 309 1.29 17.27 -36.50
CA THR A 309 1.03 18.66 -36.92
C THR A 309 2.35 19.28 -37.36
N GLU A 310 2.96 18.66 -38.37
CA GLU A 310 4.00 19.27 -39.22
C GLU A 310 3.48 19.18 -40.66
N GLU A 311 2.63 20.13 -41.03
CA GLU A 311 2.51 20.65 -42.40
C GLU A 311 3.04 22.09 -42.41
#